data_AF-A0A925M8H9-F1
#
_entry.id   AF-A0A925M8H9-F1
#
_cell.length_a   1.000
_cell.length_b   1.000
_cell.length_c   1.000
_cell.angle_alpha   90.00
_cell.angle_beta   90.00
_cell.angle_gamma   90.00
#
_symmetry.space_group_name_H-M   'P 1'
#
loop_
_entity.id
_entity.type
_entity.pdbx_description
1 polymer ?
#
loop_
_entity_poly.entity_id
_entity_poly.type
_entity_poly.pdbx_seq_one_letter_code
_entity_poly.pdbx_strand_id
1 'polypeptide(L)'
;TFDAARNLNKKETATPPAVTAPPANPRPVARDDKKPVAKRPDKKPEKKPAPRNDVVTAAAEPARPDKKRGRSTQDVKSDANALYRNKNFAGAASSISAALPGFTGGDAQELRSTAALYSQLGKSYSVGMAPGTKPTEAFQALRRAVSYDRELGGAYTAEIQERLGSVATRAAVSFMAAKEYEQAFQAVRSSESLGNTSSSNKAVRDRLESLANDLYRTAQGELASDADGARKKLRQILGLVDAKNAVYAKAQKLLSGP
;
A
#
# COMPACT_ATOMS: atom_id res chain seq x y z
N THR A 1 -39.39 -61.88 -49.74
CA THR A 1 -40.21 -60.99 -48.90
C THR A 1 -39.29 -60.37 -47.86
N PHE A 2 -39.42 -59.06 -47.63
CA PHE A 2 -38.58 -58.14 -46.83
C PHE A 2 -37.49 -57.36 -47.60
N ASP A 3 -37.97 -56.23 -48.11
CA ASP A 3 -37.27 -55.10 -48.71
C ASP A 3 -36.43 -54.31 -47.70
N ALA A 4 -35.27 -53.87 -48.17
CA ALA A 4 -34.34 -52.98 -47.48
C ALA A 4 -34.77 -51.52 -47.60
N ALA A 5 -35.29 -50.94 -46.51
CA ALA A 5 -35.66 -49.53 -46.44
C ALA A 5 -34.42 -48.66 -46.16
N ARG A 6 -34.01 -47.96 -47.22
CA ARG A 6 -32.94 -46.97 -47.33
C ARG A 6 -33.40 -45.65 -46.70
N ASN A 7 -32.90 -45.31 -45.51
CA ASN A 7 -33.24 -44.06 -44.83
C ASN A 7 -32.31 -42.93 -45.30
N LEU A 8 -32.83 -42.06 -46.19
CA LEU A 8 -32.18 -40.82 -46.63
C LEU A 8 -32.18 -39.81 -45.48
N ASN A 9 -31.02 -39.58 -44.88
CA ASN A 9 -30.84 -38.49 -43.92
C ASN A 9 -30.70 -37.17 -44.69
N LYS A 10 -31.75 -36.35 -44.62
CA LYS A 10 -31.91 -35.05 -45.28
C LYS A 10 -30.98 -34.04 -44.58
N LYS A 11 -29.93 -33.58 -45.27
CA LYS A 11 -29.14 -32.42 -44.84
C LYS A 11 -30.00 -31.16 -44.93
N GLU A 12 -30.61 -30.76 -43.83
CA GLU A 12 -31.12 -29.40 -43.66
C GLU A 12 -29.93 -28.45 -43.49
N THR A 13 -29.66 -27.68 -44.53
CA THR A 13 -28.79 -26.51 -44.49
C THR A 13 -29.51 -25.42 -43.70
N ALA A 14 -29.27 -25.37 -42.40
CA ALA A 14 -29.68 -24.26 -41.55
C ALA A 14 -28.90 -23.00 -41.96
N THR A 15 -29.63 -22.04 -42.53
CA THR A 15 -29.16 -20.68 -42.82
C THR A 15 -28.69 -20.03 -41.51
N PRO A 16 -27.49 -19.43 -41.45
CA PRO A 16 -27.05 -18.73 -40.25
C PRO A 16 -27.98 -17.52 -39.98
N PRO A 17 -28.40 -17.29 -38.72
CA PRO A 17 -29.17 -16.10 -38.38
C PRO A 17 -28.35 -14.85 -38.69
N ALA A 18 -28.98 -13.89 -39.38
CA ALA A 18 -28.40 -12.59 -39.66
C ALA A 18 -28.01 -11.91 -38.34
N VAL A 19 -26.72 -11.72 -38.14
CA VAL A 19 -26.16 -10.94 -37.03
C VAL A 19 -26.55 -9.49 -37.27
N THR A 20 -27.59 -9.04 -36.57
CA THR A 20 -27.93 -7.62 -36.43
C THR A 20 -26.76 -6.92 -35.76
N ALA A 21 -26.14 -6.00 -36.51
CA ALA A 21 -25.04 -5.20 -36.01
C ALA A 21 -25.46 -4.45 -34.73
N PRO A 22 -24.62 -4.45 -33.68
CA PRO A 22 -24.89 -3.65 -32.49
C PRO A 22 -24.98 -2.16 -32.87
N PRO A 23 -25.91 -1.40 -32.27
CA PRO A 23 -26.06 0.02 -32.55
C PRO A 23 -24.73 0.73 -32.31
N ALA A 24 -24.30 1.51 -33.30
CA ALA A 24 -23.09 2.30 -33.22
C ALA A 24 -23.15 3.20 -31.97
N ASN A 25 -22.19 3.02 -31.06
CA ASN A 25 -22.01 3.90 -29.93
C ASN A 25 -21.92 5.35 -30.45
N PRO A 26 -22.77 6.27 -29.96
CA PRO A 26 -22.71 7.66 -30.38
C PRO A 26 -21.30 8.18 -30.10
N ARG A 27 -20.65 8.70 -31.14
CA ARG A 27 -19.36 9.38 -31.02
C ARG A 27 -19.45 10.42 -29.88
N PRO A 28 -18.44 10.51 -29.01
CA PRO A 28 -18.36 11.61 -28.05
C PRO A 28 -18.33 12.91 -28.87
N VAL A 29 -19.41 13.68 -28.81
CA VAL A 29 -19.42 15.07 -29.25
C VAL A 29 -18.32 15.78 -28.48
N ALA A 30 -17.32 16.26 -29.20
CA ALA A 30 -16.28 17.13 -28.67
C ALA A 30 -16.97 18.33 -28.03
N ARG A 31 -16.98 18.37 -26.69
CA ARG A 31 -17.40 19.55 -25.95
C ARG A 31 -16.28 20.56 -26.06
N ASP A 32 -16.52 21.59 -26.86
CA ASP A 32 -15.83 22.87 -26.78
C ASP A 32 -16.10 23.47 -25.39
N ASP A 33 -15.28 23.08 -24.41
CA ASP A 33 -15.22 23.72 -23.10
C ASP A 33 -14.53 25.09 -23.25
N LYS A 34 -15.26 26.06 -23.81
CA LYS A 34 -15.00 27.48 -23.59
C LYS A 34 -15.14 27.75 -22.10
N LYS A 35 -14.02 27.70 -21.37
CA LYS A 35 -13.90 28.20 -19.99
C LYS A 35 -14.53 29.59 -19.87
N PRO A 36 -15.59 29.78 -19.06
CA PRO A 36 -15.96 31.12 -18.64
C PRO A 36 -14.85 31.64 -17.73
N VAL A 37 -14.16 32.68 -18.18
CA VAL A 37 -13.24 33.47 -17.35
C VAL A 37 -14.10 34.16 -16.29
N ALA A 38 -14.15 33.56 -15.10
CA ALA A 38 -14.75 34.18 -13.94
C ALA A 38 -13.96 35.44 -13.59
N LYS A 39 -14.58 36.61 -13.82
CA LYS A 39 -14.12 37.91 -13.32
C LYS A 39 -13.91 37.80 -11.81
N ARG A 40 -12.66 38.01 -11.38
CA ARG A 40 -12.31 38.20 -9.98
C ARG A 40 -13.02 39.46 -9.46
N PRO A 41 -13.78 39.39 -8.35
CA PRO A 41 -14.24 40.60 -7.68
C PRO A 41 -13.03 41.30 -7.03
N ASP A 42 -12.90 42.59 -7.33
CA ASP A 42 -11.93 43.50 -6.74
C ASP A 42 -12.03 43.49 -5.21
N LYS A 43 -10.95 43.06 -4.56
CA LYS A 43 -10.82 43.01 -3.11
C LYS A 43 -10.56 44.43 -2.60
N LYS A 44 -11.57 45.04 -1.97
CA LYS A 44 -11.47 46.33 -1.26
C LYS A 44 -10.29 46.29 -0.27
N PRO A 45 -9.45 47.35 -0.23
CA PRO A 45 -8.44 47.51 0.82
C PRO A 45 -9.13 47.91 2.14
N GLU A 46 -9.12 47.01 3.13
CA GLU A 46 -9.51 47.34 4.49
C GLU A 46 -8.40 48.12 5.22
N LYS A 47 -8.87 49.15 5.94
CA LYS A 47 -8.10 50.21 6.56
C LYS A 47 -7.26 49.71 7.75
N LYS A 48 -6.02 50.22 7.82
CA LYS A 48 -5.14 50.22 9.00
C LYS A 48 -5.88 50.75 10.25
N PRO A 49 -5.84 50.03 11.39
CA PRO A 49 -6.04 50.62 12.70
C PRO A 49 -4.78 51.39 13.15
N ALA A 50 -5.02 52.49 13.87
CA ALA A 50 -4.06 53.48 14.34
C ALA A 50 -3.04 52.94 15.38
N PRO A 51 -1.87 53.59 15.53
CA PRO A 51 -0.90 53.31 16.59
C PRO A 51 -1.49 53.72 17.95
N ARG A 52 -1.37 52.84 18.94
CA ARG A 52 -1.84 53.09 20.32
C ARG A 52 -0.63 53.39 21.20
N ASN A 53 -0.73 54.54 21.87
CA ASN A 53 0.29 55.19 22.68
C ASN A 53 0.93 54.32 23.77
N ASP A 54 2.21 54.62 23.95
CA ASP A 54 3.12 54.15 24.98
C ASP A 54 2.64 54.50 26.38
N VAL A 55 2.58 53.51 27.26
CA VAL A 55 2.62 53.69 28.71
C VAL A 55 3.90 53.04 29.22
N VAL A 56 4.93 53.88 29.39
CA VAL A 56 6.19 53.52 30.01
C VAL A 56 5.91 53.24 31.49
N THR A 57 5.82 51.96 31.82
CA THR A 57 5.71 51.49 33.21
C THR A 57 7.11 51.06 33.66
N ALA A 58 7.54 51.57 34.81
CA ALA A 58 8.88 51.45 35.35
C ALA A 58 9.39 50.00 35.38
N ALA A 59 10.62 49.81 34.90
CA ALA A 59 11.32 48.55 34.82
C ALA A 59 11.58 47.98 36.23
N ALA A 60 10.83 46.94 36.58
CA ALA A 60 11.21 46.02 37.65
C ALA A 60 12.43 45.21 37.19
N GLU A 61 13.42 45.08 38.07
CA GLU A 61 14.62 44.26 37.86
C GLU A 61 14.23 42.85 37.39
N PRO A 62 14.78 42.34 36.27
CA PRO A 62 14.43 41.03 35.77
C PRO A 62 14.87 39.97 36.78
N ALA A 63 13.89 39.34 37.43
CA ALA A 63 14.12 38.14 38.22
C ALA A 63 14.95 37.16 37.39
N ARG A 64 16.12 36.78 37.93
CA ARG A 64 17.03 35.85 37.28
C ARG A 64 16.22 34.59 36.92
N PRO A 65 16.20 34.17 35.64
CA PRO A 65 15.39 33.02 35.25
C PRO A 65 15.85 31.82 36.05
N ASP A 66 14.96 31.29 36.89
CA ASP A 66 15.18 30.02 37.56
C ASP A 66 15.62 29.03 36.49
N LYS A 67 16.81 28.46 36.68
CA LYS A 67 17.36 27.42 35.81
C LYS A 67 16.36 26.27 35.86
N LYS A 68 15.42 26.25 34.91
CA LYS A 68 14.46 25.17 34.74
C LYS A 68 15.26 23.89 34.73
N ARG A 69 15.02 23.04 35.75
CA ARG A 69 15.59 21.68 35.78
C ARG A 69 15.35 21.08 34.40
N GLY A 70 16.43 20.70 33.72
CA GLY A 70 16.36 20.16 32.37
C GLY A 70 15.38 18.99 32.36
N ARG A 71 14.44 18.98 31.40
CA ARG A 71 13.56 17.83 31.19
C ARG A 71 14.43 16.61 30.89
N SER A 72 14.15 15.48 31.51
CA SER A 72 14.85 14.24 31.16
C SER A 72 14.39 13.72 29.80
N THR A 73 15.19 12.89 29.15
CA THR A 73 14.80 12.20 27.91
C THR A 73 13.53 11.36 28.11
N GLN A 74 13.40 10.76 29.30
CA GLN A 74 12.24 9.96 29.69
C GLN A 74 10.96 10.80 29.77
N ASP A 75 11.02 12.01 30.33
CA ASP A 75 9.86 12.91 30.39
C ASP A 75 9.39 13.29 28.98
N VAL A 76 10.33 13.60 28.08
CA VAL A 76 10.03 13.94 26.68
C VAL A 76 9.39 12.77 25.94
N LYS A 77 9.91 11.55 26.13
CA LYS A 77 9.32 10.34 25.53
C LYS A 77 7.94 10.03 26.13
N SER A 78 7.76 10.23 27.43
CA SER A 78 6.46 10.03 28.08
C SER A 78 5.39 10.99 27.53
N ASP A 79 5.71 12.28 27.41
CA ASP A 79 4.83 13.29 26.80
C ASP A 79 4.46 12.92 25.34
N ALA A 80 5.47 12.53 24.55
CA ALA A 80 5.25 12.11 23.16
C ALA A 80 4.43 10.82 23.06
N ASN A 81 4.64 9.87 23.97
CA ASN A 81 3.90 8.62 24.03
C ASN A 81 2.42 8.85 24.39
N ALA A 82 2.11 9.83 25.25
CA ALA A 82 0.72 10.24 25.50
C ALA A 82 0.05 10.77 24.22
N LEU A 83 0.75 11.58 23.42
CA LEU A 83 0.25 12.04 22.12
C LEU A 83 0.07 10.88 21.13
N TYR A 84 1.02 9.94 21.11
CA TYR A 84 0.93 8.72 20.31
C TYR A 84 -0.32 7.90 20.65
N ARG A 85 -0.59 7.66 21.95
CA ARG A 85 -1.79 6.95 22.43
C ARG A 85 -3.11 7.63 22.09
N ASN A 86 -3.07 8.93 21.79
CA ASN A 86 -4.20 9.71 21.28
C ASN A 86 -4.24 9.78 19.74
N LYS A 87 -3.48 8.93 19.03
CA LYS A 87 -3.32 8.93 17.56
C LYS A 87 -2.78 10.25 16.99
N ASN A 88 -2.21 11.12 17.83
CA ASN A 88 -1.61 12.38 17.40
C ASN A 88 -0.13 12.18 17.07
N PHE A 89 0.15 11.40 16.02
CA PHE A 89 1.50 11.03 15.61
C PHE A 89 2.37 12.24 15.23
N ALA A 90 1.78 13.22 14.54
CA ALA A 90 2.47 14.46 14.17
C ALA A 90 2.80 15.32 15.38
N GLY A 91 1.87 15.43 16.34
CA GLY A 91 2.09 16.08 17.62
C GLY A 91 3.21 15.40 18.43
N ALA A 92 3.20 14.06 18.50
CA ALA A 92 4.25 13.29 19.18
C ALA A 92 5.64 13.60 18.60
N ALA A 93 5.80 13.49 17.27
CA ALA A 93 7.05 13.83 16.59
C ALA A 93 7.48 15.30 16.82
N SER A 94 6.52 16.22 16.79
CA SER A 94 6.78 17.66 16.96
C SER A 94 7.18 18.00 18.40
N SER A 95 6.57 17.35 19.40
CA SER A 95 6.89 17.54 20.82
C SER A 95 8.33 17.13 21.14
N ILE A 96 8.81 16.01 20.58
CA ILE A 96 10.20 15.59 20.70
C ILE A 96 11.12 16.59 20.00
N SER A 97 10.77 16.97 18.78
CA SER A 97 11.58 17.91 17.97
C SER A 97 11.76 19.26 18.66
N ALA A 98 10.73 19.76 19.35
CA ALA A 98 10.79 20.99 20.13
C ALA A 98 11.70 20.89 21.36
N ALA A 99 11.86 19.69 21.93
CA ALA A 99 12.71 19.44 23.09
C ALA A 99 14.19 19.21 22.70
N LEU A 100 14.48 18.83 21.44
CA LEU A 100 15.83 18.51 20.96
C LEU A 100 16.93 19.53 21.29
N PRO A 101 16.70 20.86 21.25
CA PRO A 101 17.75 21.83 21.61
C PRO A 101 18.28 21.69 23.04
N GLY A 102 17.52 21.04 23.94
CA GLY A 102 17.93 20.77 25.32
C GLY A 102 18.79 19.52 25.49
N PHE A 103 19.07 18.76 24.43
CA PHE A 103 19.81 17.49 24.48
C PHE A 103 21.01 17.51 23.55
N THR A 104 22.03 16.73 23.86
CA THR A 104 23.23 16.53 23.03
C THR A 104 23.63 15.06 22.99
N GLY A 105 24.60 14.69 22.15
CA GLY A 105 25.15 13.33 22.10
C GLY A 105 24.12 12.25 21.75
N GLY A 106 24.24 11.11 22.43
CA GLY A 106 23.39 9.93 22.21
C GLY A 106 21.90 10.20 22.46
N ASP A 107 21.57 10.96 23.51
CA ASP A 107 20.19 11.31 23.86
C ASP A 107 19.49 12.08 22.74
N ALA A 108 20.18 13.06 22.14
CA ALA A 108 19.63 13.82 21.02
C ALA A 108 19.44 12.94 19.78
N GLN A 109 20.35 11.99 19.52
CA GLN A 109 20.22 11.06 18.40
C GLN A 109 19.04 10.10 18.60
N GLU A 110 18.86 9.57 19.81
CA GLU A 110 17.75 8.69 20.15
C GLU A 110 16.42 9.42 19.97
N LEU A 111 16.28 10.63 20.52
CA LEU A 111 15.07 11.45 20.37
C LEU A 111 14.77 11.76 18.90
N ARG A 112 15.78 12.08 18.07
CA ARG A 112 15.58 12.27 16.62
C ARG A 112 15.05 11.00 15.94
N SER A 113 15.59 9.84 16.29
CA SER A 113 15.12 8.56 15.75
C SER A 113 13.67 8.28 16.15
N THR A 114 13.31 8.46 17.43
CA THR A 114 11.94 8.30 17.92
C THR A 114 10.97 9.28 17.23
N ALA A 115 11.35 10.55 17.06
CA ALA A 115 10.54 11.53 16.36
C ALA A 115 10.30 11.15 14.89
N ALA A 116 11.32 10.62 14.21
CA ALA A 116 11.21 10.13 12.85
C ALA A 116 10.23 8.96 12.75
N LEU A 117 10.28 8.00 13.68
CA LEU A 117 9.35 6.86 13.74
C LEU A 117 7.90 7.32 13.91
N TYR A 118 7.61 8.25 14.83
CA TYR A 118 6.25 8.80 14.98
C TYR A 118 5.77 9.49 13.69
N SER A 119 6.64 10.27 13.04
CA SER A 119 6.30 10.93 11.78
C SER A 119 6.00 9.93 10.65
N GLN A 120 6.84 8.90 10.51
CA GLN A 120 6.69 7.85 9.50
C GLN A 120 5.47 6.96 9.75
N LEU A 121 5.18 6.63 11.01
CA LEU A 121 3.96 5.94 11.41
C LEU A 121 2.75 6.78 11.03
N GLY A 122 2.68 8.05 11.41
CA GLY A 122 1.53 8.92 11.13
C GLY A 122 1.21 9.03 9.64
N LYS A 123 2.24 9.22 8.80
CA LYS A 123 2.08 9.26 7.33
C LYS A 123 1.54 7.93 6.78
N SER A 124 2.15 6.82 7.19
CA SER A 124 1.78 5.49 6.68
C SER A 124 0.39 5.05 7.16
N TYR A 125 0.09 5.32 8.44
CA TYR A 125 -1.22 5.06 9.04
C TYR A 125 -2.31 5.87 8.35
N SER A 126 -2.10 7.17 8.13
CA SER A 126 -3.07 8.03 7.44
C SER A 126 -3.40 7.53 6.02
N VAL A 127 -2.38 7.23 5.21
CA VAL A 127 -2.58 6.70 3.85
C VAL A 127 -3.29 5.34 3.87
N GLY A 128 -2.86 4.44 4.76
CA GLY A 128 -3.40 3.09 4.88
C GLY A 128 -4.84 3.03 5.39
N MET A 129 -5.22 3.95 6.29
CA MET A 129 -6.55 4.02 6.89
C MET A 129 -7.53 4.84 6.05
N ALA A 130 -7.04 5.78 5.23
CA ALA A 130 -7.91 6.66 4.45
C ALA A 130 -8.88 5.88 3.53
N PRO A 131 -10.17 6.28 3.48
CA PRO A 131 -11.10 5.71 2.53
C PRO A 131 -10.74 6.14 1.10
N GLY A 132 -10.98 5.26 0.12
CA GLY A 132 -10.72 5.55 -1.29
C GLY A 132 -9.27 5.45 -1.74
N THR A 133 -8.29 5.29 -0.84
CA THR A 133 -6.91 4.97 -1.21
C THR A 133 -6.88 3.68 -2.05
N LYS A 134 -6.08 3.66 -3.11
CA LYS A 134 -5.94 2.46 -3.95
C LYS A 134 -5.49 1.27 -3.10
N PRO A 135 -6.05 0.06 -3.30
CA PRO A 135 -5.73 -1.09 -2.46
C PRO A 135 -4.24 -1.41 -2.37
N THR A 136 -3.50 -1.28 -3.48
CA THR A 136 -2.05 -1.52 -3.54
C THR A 136 -1.25 -0.51 -2.70
N GLU A 137 -1.58 0.78 -2.80
CA GLU A 137 -0.97 1.86 -2.03
C GLU A 137 -1.28 1.72 -0.53
N ALA A 138 -2.55 1.46 -0.18
CA ALA A 138 -2.99 1.23 1.19
C ALA A 138 -2.31 0.01 1.82
N PHE A 139 -2.18 -1.09 1.08
CA PHE A 139 -1.49 -2.30 1.53
C PHE A 139 -0.03 -2.02 1.92
N GLN A 140 0.72 -1.33 1.07
CA GLN A 140 2.13 -0.99 1.33
C GLN A 140 2.28 0.01 2.49
N ALA A 141 1.34 0.95 2.62
CA ALA A 141 1.33 1.90 3.73
C ALA A 141 1.03 1.18 5.07
N LEU A 142 0.04 0.31 5.12
CA LEU A 142 -0.31 -0.45 6.33
C LEU A 142 0.81 -1.40 6.77
N ARG A 143 1.49 -2.08 5.85
CA ARG A 143 2.65 -2.93 6.19
C ARG A 143 3.76 -2.14 6.88
N ARG A 144 4.09 -0.95 6.35
CA ARG A 144 5.06 -0.04 6.98
C ARG A 144 4.57 0.46 8.33
N ALA A 145 3.29 0.84 8.43
CA ALA A 145 2.68 1.27 9.68
C ALA A 145 2.78 0.21 10.78
N VAL A 146 2.56 -1.08 10.47
CA VAL A 146 2.75 -2.17 11.46
C VAL A 146 4.19 -2.22 11.99
N SER A 147 5.20 -2.05 11.12
CA SER A 147 6.61 -2.05 11.55
C SER A 147 6.91 -0.90 12.50
N TYR A 148 6.56 0.33 12.10
CA TYR A 148 6.80 1.51 12.92
C TYR A 148 6.02 1.50 14.24
N ASP A 149 4.78 1.00 14.21
CA ASP A 149 3.96 0.87 15.42
C ASP A 149 4.60 -0.10 16.43
N ARG A 150 5.11 -1.24 15.96
CA ARG A 150 5.82 -2.22 16.83
C ARG A 150 7.07 -1.63 17.47
N GLU A 151 7.86 -0.86 16.71
CA GLU A 151 9.04 -0.16 17.23
C GLU A 151 8.68 0.88 18.30
N LEU A 152 7.45 1.39 18.29
CA LEU A 152 6.92 2.37 19.24
C LEU A 152 6.08 1.74 20.37
N GLY A 153 6.05 0.41 20.47
CA GLY A 153 5.35 -0.31 21.54
C GLY A 153 4.01 -0.95 21.15
N GLY A 154 3.60 -0.86 19.89
CA GLY A 154 2.56 -1.71 19.31
C GLY A 154 1.12 -1.37 19.69
N ALA A 155 0.81 -0.13 20.07
CA ALA A 155 -0.51 0.23 20.59
C ALA A 155 -1.64 0.09 19.57
N TYR A 156 -1.34 0.15 18.26
CA TYR A 156 -2.33 0.09 17.18
C TYR A 156 -2.15 -1.13 16.27
N THR A 157 -1.29 -2.08 16.64
CA THR A 157 -0.93 -3.20 15.77
C THR A 157 -2.15 -4.03 15.38
N ALA A 158 -3.05 -4.31 16.31
CA ALA A 158 -4.27 -5.06 16.04
C ALA A 158 -5.19 -4.33 15.03
N GLU A 159 -5.42 -3.03 15.24
CA GLU A 159 -6.25 -2.21 14.34
C GLU A 159 -5.66 -2.11 12.93
N ILE A 160 -4.34 -1.87 12.83
CA ILE A 160 -3.63 -1.80 11.55
C ILE A 160 -3.69 -3.16 10.84
N GLN A 161 -3.53 -4.26 11.57
CA GLN A 161 -3.60 -5.62 11.04
C GLN A 161 -5.01 -5.99 10.55
N GLU A 162 -6.05 -5.65 11.30
CA GLU A 162 -7.44 -5.85 10.88
C GLU A 162 -7.71 -5.14 9.53
N ARG A 163 -7.32 -3.86 9.45
CA ARG A 163 -7.43 -3.11 8.19
C ARG A 163 -6.60 -3.74 7.07
N LEU A 164 -5.36 -4.13 7.38
CA LEU A 164 -4.45 -4.77 6.43
C LEU A 164 -5.06 -6.05 5.85
N GLY A 165 -5.68 -6.90 6.67
CA GLY A 165 -6.35 -8.13 6.23
C GLY A 165 -7.46 -7.88 5.21
N SER A 166 -8.27 -6.83 5.42
CA SER A 166 -9.35 -6.42 4.51
C SER A 166 -8.87 -5.79 3.19
N VAL A 167 -7.74 -5.07 3.24
CA VAL A 167 -7.15 -4.40 2.08
C VAL A 167 -6.32 -5.38 1.25
N ALA A 168 -5.62 -6.31 1.90
CA ALA A 168 -4.70 -7.25 1.26
C ALA A 168 -5.37 -8.11 0.18
N THR A 169 -6.60 -8.60 0.40
CA THR A 169 -7.34 -9.36 -0.64
C THR A 169 -7.58 -8.54 -1.90
N ARG A 170 -8.00 -7.27 -1.74
CA ARG A 170 -8.23 -6.37 -2.89
C ARG A 170 -6.91 -5.99 -3.57
N ALA A 171 -5.87 -5.74 -2.77
CA ALA A 171 -4.53 -5.46 -3.27
C ALA A 171 -3.97 -6.62 -4.08
N ALA A 172 -4.15 -7.87 -3.62
CA ALA A 172 -3.72 -9.06 -4.35
C ALA A 172 -4.32 -9.14 -5.75
N VAL A 173 -5.65 -8.91 -5.87
CA VAL A 173 -6.33 -8.88 -7.17
C VAL A 173 -5.80 -7.74 -8.05
N SER A 174 -5.58 -6.54 -7.48
CA SER A 174 -5.02 -5.41 -8.21
C SER A 174 -3.58 -5.65 -8.70
N PHE A 175 -2.72 -6.24 -7.85
CA PHE A 175 -1.36 -6.61 -8.24
C PHE A 175 -1.34 -7.68 -9.33
N MET A 176 -2.23 -8.68 -9.26
CA MET A 176 -2.40 -9.64 -10.35
C MET A 176 -2.78 -8.97 -11.67
N ALA A 177 -3.71 -8.01 -11.63
CA ALA A 177 -4.12 -7.27 -12.83
C ALA A 177 -2.96 -6.42 -13.40
N ALA A 178 -2.11 -5.88 -12.53
CA ALA A 178 -0.90 -5.14 -12.91
C ALA A 178 0.29 -6.03 -13.34
N LYS A 179 0.14 -7.36 -13.29
CA LYS A 179 1.21 -8.35 -13.52
C LYS A 179 2.38 -8.23 -12.52
N GLU A 180 2.11 -7.67 -11.35
CA GLU A 180 3.03 -7.59 -10.20
C GLU A 180 2.87 -8.85 -9.33
N TYR A 181 3.28 -9.99 -9.88
CA TYR A 181 2.92 -11.30 -9.33
C TYR A 181 3.52 -11.60 -7.95
N GLU A 182 4.75 -11.15 -7.68
CA GLU A 182 5.37 -11.33 -6.36
C GLU A 182 4.63 -10.52 -5.28
N GLN A 183 4.24 -9.28 -5.60
CA GLN A 183 3.45 -8.42 -4.72
C GLN A 183 2.06 -9.00 -4.48
N ALA A 184 1.45 -9.58 -5.52
CA ALA A 184 0.18 -10.29 -5.39
C ALA A 184 0.29 -11.46 -4.41
N PHE A 185 1.34 -12.29 -4.54
CA PHE A 185 1.60 -13.40 -3.64
C PHE A 185 1.83 -12.94 -2.19
N GLN A 186 2.63 -11.89 -1.97
CA GLN A 186 2.83 -11.31 -0.65
C GLN A 186 1.53 -10.80 -0.03
N ALA A 187 0.65 -10.19 -0.82
CA ALA A 187 -0.65 -9.70 -0.36
C ALA A 187 -1.58 -10.86 0.04
N VAL A 188 -1.64 -11.94 -0.75
CA VAL A 188 -2.37 -13.17 -0.38
C VAL A 188 -1.87 -13.73 0.95
N ARG A 189 -0.55 -13.95 1.08
CA ARG A 189 0.04 -14.50 2.31
C ARG A 189 -0.23 -13.63 3.53
N SER A 190 -0.15 -12.31 3.37
CA SER A 190 -0.46 -11.36 4.45
C SER A 190 -1.93 -11.48 4.87
N SER A 191 -2.85 -11.55 3.90
CA SER A 191 -4.29 -11.72 4.15
C SER A 191 -4.57 -13.02 4.92
N GLU A 192 -3.97 -14.13 4.50
CA GLU A 192 -4.18 -15.45 5.09
C GLU A 192 -3.54 -15.59 6.47
N SER A 193 -2.36 -15.00 6.67
CA SER A 193 -1.71 -14.94 8.00
C SER A 193 -2.55 -14.20 9.04
N LEU A 194 -3.47 -13.35 8.59
CA LEU A 194 -4.42 -12.61 9.41
C LEU A 194 -5.79 -13.31 9.48
N GLY A 195 -5.88 -14.58 9.04
CA GLY A 195 -7.08 -15.40 9.11
C GLY A 195 -8.08 -15.20 7.96
N ASN A 196 -7.78 -14.38 6.96
CA ASN A 196 -8.70 -14.15 5.84
C ASN A 196 -8.51 -15.21 4.73
N THR A 197 -9.49 -16.11 4.61
CA THR A 197 -9.52 -17.22 3.63
C THR A 197 -10.50 -16.96 2.47
N SER A 198 -10.58 -15.73 1.98
CA SER A 198 -11.51 -15.38 0.89
C SER A 198 -11.30 -16.21 -0.38
N SER A 199 -12.39 -16.44 -1.14
CA SER A 199 -12.34 -17.09 -2.45
C SER A 199 -11.47 -16.34 -3.47
N SER A 200 -11.38 -15.01 -3.34
CA SER A 200 -10.48 -14.17 -4.14
C SER A 200 -9.00 -14.51 -3.90
N ASN A 201 -8.58 -14.72 -2.64
CA ASN A 201 -7.20 -15.15 -2.33
C ASN A 201 -6.90 -16.50 -3.00
N LYS A 202 -7.83 -17.46 -2.91
CA LYS A 202 -7.70 -18.76 -3.58
C LYS A 202 -7.56 -18.61 -5.10
N ALA A 203 -8.42 -17.81 -5.75
CA ALA A 203 -8.36 -17.60 -7.19
C ALA A 203 -7.04 -16.95 -7.65
N VAL A 204 -6.48 -16.04 -6.83
CA VAL A 204 -5.15 -15.45 -7.09
C VAL A 204 -4.05 -16.52 -6.97
N ARG A 205 -4.09 -17.38 -5.94
CA ARG A 205 -3.14 -18.50 -5.79
C ARG A 205 -3.19 -19.45 -6.98
N ASP A 206 -4.38 -19.91 -7.36
CA ASP A 206 -4.55 -20.86 -8.47
C ASP A 206 -3.92 -20.29 -9.77
N ARG A 207 -4.05 -18.97 -10.01
CA ARG A 207 -3.41 -18.29 -11.16
C ARG A 207 -1.88 -18.18 -11.04
N LEU A 208 -1.36 -17.84 -9.86
CA LEU A 208 0.08 -17.77 -9.60
C LEU A 208 0.74 -19.15 -9.77
N GLU A 209 0.07 -20.21 -9.30
CA GLU A 209 0.52 -21.59 -9.46
C GLU A 209 0.53 -22.02 -10.93
N SER A 210 -0.49 -21.67 -11.71
CA SER A 210 -0.49 -21.93 -13.16
C SER A 210 0.70 -21.24 -13.84
N LEU A 211 0.94 -19.96 -13.51
CA LEU A 211 2.06 -19.20 -14.07
C LEU A 211 3.42 -19.78 -13.67
N ALA A 212 3.56 -20.23 -12.42
CA ALA A 212 4.78 -20.89 -11.95
C ALA A 212 5.03 -22.22 -12.68
N ASN A 213 3.98 -23.00 -12.97
CA ASN A 213 4.10 -24.21 -13.78
C ASN A 213 4.55 -23.91 -15.22
N ASP A 214 4.02 -22.86 -15.83
CA ASP A 214 4.43 -22.45 -17.18
C ASP A 214 5.89 -21.97 -17.21
N LEU A 215 6.29 -21.13 -16.25
CA LEU A 215 7.68 -20.72 -16.08
C LEU A 215 8.62 -21.91 -15.89
N TYR A 216 8.20 -22.92 -15.12
CA TYR A 216 9.00 -24.11 -14.87
C TYR A 216 9.24 -24.90 -16.16
N ARG A 217 8.19 -25.10 -16.97
CA ARG A 217 8.30 -25.79 -18.27
C ARG A 217 9.21 -25.04 -19.24
N THR A 218 9.07 -23.71 -19.33
CA THR A 218 9.94 -22.88 -20.16
C THR A 218 11.38 -22.96 -19.69
N ALA A 219 11.64 -22.81 -18.38
CA ALA A 219 12.98 -22.92 -17.83
C ALA A 219 13.62 -24.28 -18.11
N GLN A 220 12.85 -25.37 -17.99
CA GLN A 220 13.35 -26.71 -18.27
C GLN A 220 13.77 -26.89 -19.74
N GLY A 221 13.02 -26.30 -20.69
CA GLY A 221 13.39 -26.31 -22.11
C GLY A 221 14.60 -25.44 -22.45
N GLU A 222 14.79 -24.36 -21.71
CA GLU A 222 15.92 -23.43 -21.89
C GLU A 222 17.20 -23.87 -21.19
N LEU A 223 17.17 -24.84 -20.26
CA LEU A 223 18.35 -25.24 -19.48
C LEU A 223 19.58 -25.59 -20.33
N ALA A 224 19.38 -26.16 -21.52
CA ALA A 224 20.47 -26.56 -22.41
C ALA A 224 20.96 -25.42 -23.32
N SER A 225 20.09 -24.49 -23.70
CA SER A 225 20.38 -23.43 -24.68
C SER A 225 20.66 -22.07 -24.03
N ASP A 226 20.01 -21.76 -22.92
CA ASP A 226 20.12 -20.53 -22.13
C ASP A 226 19.97 -20.84 -20.63
N ALA A 227 21.05 -21.35 -20.03
CA ALA A 227 21.07 -21.72 -18.62
C ALA A 227 20.82 -20.52 -17.68
N ASP A 228 21.26 -19.32 -18.05
CA ASP A 228 21.08 -18.11 -17.23
C ASP A 228 19.64 -17.61 -17.24
N GLY A 229 19.00 -17.61 -18.42
CA GLY A 229 17.56 -17.35 -18.57
C GLY A 229 16.71 -18.34 -17.78
N ALA A 230 17.03 -19.63 -17.86
CA ALA A 230 16.36 -20.67 -17.10
C ALA A 230 16.50 -20.44 -15.59
N ARG A 231 17.72 -20.19 -15.09
CA ARG A 231 17.97 -19.90 -13.66
C ARG A 231 17.20 -18.68 -13.16
N LYS A 232 17.06 -17.62 -13.96
CA LYS A 232 16.25 -16.45 -13.61
C LYS A 232 14.77 -16.82 -13.43
N LYS A 233 14.19 -17.58 -14.35
CA LYS A 233 12.79 -18.06 -14.26
C LYS A 233 12.57 -18.97 -13.05
N LEU A 234 13.52 -19.86 -12.75
CA LEU A 234 13.46 -20.72 -11.57
C LEU A 234 13.49 -19.91 -10.26
N ARG A 235 14.27 -18.82 -10.19
CA ARG A 235 14.24 -17.91 -9.01
C ARG A 235 12.92 -17.16 -8.91
N GLN A 236 12.33 -16.74 -10.03
CA GLN A 236 11.01 -16.10 -10.04
C GLN A 236 9.94 -17.02 -9.45
N ILE A 237 9.95 -18.32 -9.79
CA ILE A 237 9.02 -19.30 -9.19
C ILE A 237 9.05 -19.28 -7.66
N LEU A 238 10.23 -19.13 -7.04
CA LEU A 238 10.36 -19.09 -5.57
C LEU A 238 9.65 -17.89 -4.93
N GLY A 239 9.38 -16.82 -5.70
CA GLY A 239 8.63 -15.64 -5.27
C GLY A 239 7.13 -15.69 -5.57
N LEU A 240 6.66 -16.69 -6.34
CA LEU A 240 5.27 -16.78 -6.82
C LEU A 240 4.41 -17.79 -6.06
N VAL A 241 5.03 -18.82 -5.50
CA VAL A 241 4.34 -19.94 -4.85
C VAL A 241 4.93 -20.24 -3.48
N ASP A 242 4.12 -20.87 -2.62
CA ASP A 242 4.57 -21.28 -1.29
C ASP A 242 5.65 -22.36 -1.35
N ALA A 243 6.51 -22.40 -0.34
CA ALA A 243 7.58 -23.39 -0.21
C ALA A 243 7.05 -24.85 -0.17
N LYS A 244 5.78 -25.04 0.23
CA LYS A 244 5.11 -26.34 0.26
C LYS A 244 4.62 -26.79 -1.13
N ASN A 245 4.60 -25.90 -2.13
CA ASN A 245 4.13 -26.23 -3.47
C ASN A 245 5.15 -27.13 -4.19
N ALA A 246 4.66 -28.14 -4.91
CA ALA A 246 5.53 -29.09 -5.61
C ALA A 246 6.43 -28.43 -6.68
N VAL A 247 5.95 -27.37 -7.33
CA VAL A 247 6.72 -26.61 -8.34
C VAL A 247 7.89 -25.86 -7.68
N TYR A 248 7.69 -25.34 -6.47
CA TYR A 248 8.75 -24.70 -5.69
C TYR A 248 9.91 -25.69 -5.45
N ALA A 249 9.60 -26.88 -4.93
CA ALA A 249 10.61 -27.91 -4.63
C ALA A 249 11.37 -28.35 -5.89
N LYS A 250 10.67 -28.52 -7.02
CA LYS A 250 11.30 -28.83 -8.31
C LYS A 250 12.23 -27.71 -8.78
N ALA A 251 11.80 -26.46 -8.68
CA ALA A 251 12.61 -25.31 -9.07
C ALA A 251 13.86 -25.16 -8.20
N GLN A 252 13.71 -25.36 -6.88
CA GLN A 252 14.83 -25.32 -5.94
C GLN A 252 15.87 -26.42 -6.24
N LYS A 253 15.42 -27.64 -6.54
CA LYS A 253 16.31 -28.75 -6.93
C LYS A 253 17.12 -28.46 -8.19
N LEU A 254 16.51 -27.84 -9.20
CA LEU A 254 17.22 -27.45 -10.43
C LEU A 254 18.21 -26.30 -10.19
N LEU A 255 17.92 -25.41 -9.23
CA LEU A 255 18.80 -24.30 -8.88
C LEU A 255 20.03 -24.73 -8.06
N SER A 256 19.89 -25.74 -7.18
CA SER A 256 21.01 -26.25 -6.38
C SER A 256 22.05 -27.03 -7.19
N GLY A 257 21.76 -27.33 -8.45
CA GLY A 257 22.53 -28.26 -9.26
C GLY A 257 22.20 -29.72 -8.90
N PRO A 258 22.41 -30.66 -9.84
CA PRO A 258 22.42 -32.08 -9.54
C PRO A 258 23.57 -32.46 -8.61
#